data_AF-A0A1D7UNQ3-F1
#
_entry.id   AF-A0A1D7UNQ3-F1
#
_cell.length_a   1.000
_cell.length_b   1.000
_cell.length_c   1.000
_cell.angle_alpha   90.00
_cell.angle_beta   90.00
_cell.angle_gamma   90.00
#
_symmetry.space_group_name_H-M   'P 1'
#
loop_
_entity.id
_entity.type
_entity.pdbx_description
1 polymer ?
#
loop_
_entity_poly.entity_id
_entity_poly.type
_entity_poly.pdbx_seq_one_letter_code
_entity_poly.pdbx_strand_id
1 'polypeptide(L)'
;MPLLSSPEEPVGPELPDVRPDTGDEWLPVTRRWYEDLRRSPLAQRMGVGPDWDFVLDTALLKDDFKRSRKGRAILAAEIRQREAMIGVTPKARNDLKFDAPQANDLKASSYSGSSNVISMEEARRQRRAVG
;
A
#
# COMPACT_ATOMS: atom_id res chain seq x y z
N MET A 1 14.20 7.28 2.61
CA MET A 1 12.86 6.95 2.06
C MET A 1 13.09 6.01 0.91
N PRO A 2 12.76 4.71 1.00
CA PRO A 2 12.66 3.90 -0.21
C PRO A 2 11.54 4.53 -1.03
N LEU A 3 11.90 5.23 -2.11
CA LEU A 3 10.91 5.81 -3.00
C LEU A 3 10.21 4.64 -3.70
N LEU A 4 8.93 4.45 -3.38
CA LEU A 4 8.04 3.65 -4.18
C LEU A 4 8.12 4.14 -5.64
N SER A 5 8.84 3.41 -6.48
CA SER A 5 9.00 3.75 -7.90
C SER A 5 7.73 3.38 -8.65
N SER A 6 7.32 4.24 -9.59
CA SER A 6 6.20 3.91 -10.47
C SER A 6 6.63 2.79 -11.42
N PRO A 7 5.74 1.86 -11.78
CA PRO A 7 6.04 0.86 -12.81
C PRO A 7 6.28 1.56 -14.16
N GLU A 8 7.10 0.96 -15.02
CA GLU A 8 7.35 1.47 -16.37
C GLU A 8 6.09 1.42 -17.25
N GLU A 9 5.27 0.38 -17.04
CA GLU A 9 3.99 0.17 -17.72
C GLU A 9 2.83 0.07 -16.72
N PRO A 10 1.59 0.42 -17.11
CA PRO A 10 0.42 0.22 -16.27
C PRO A 10 0.27 -1.24 -15.84
N VAL A 11 0.13 -1.48 -14.53
CA VAL A 11 -0.09 -2.84 -14.00
C VAL A 11 -1.59 -3.11 -13.92
N GLY A 12 -1.97 -4.39 -14.01
CA GLY A 12 -3.37 -4.82 -13.88
C GLY A 12 -4.16 -4.73 -15.18
N PRO A 13 -5.43 -5.17 -15.16
CA PRO A 13 -6.32 -5.10 -16.31
C PRO A 13 -6.62 -3.65 -16.69
N GLU A 14 -6.99 -3.46 -17.95
CA GLU A 14 -7.56 -2.20 -18.39
C GLU A 14 -8.95 -2.00 -17.77
N LEU A 15 -9.34 -0.74 -17.57
CA LEU A 15 -10.72 -0.44 -17.21
C LEU A 15 -11.63 -0.85 -18.39
N PRO A 16 -12.71 -1.62 -18.17
CA PRO A 16 -13.64 -1.96 -19.24
C PRO A 16 -14.15 -0.72 -19.98
N ASP A 17 -14.42 -0.83 -21.28
CA ASP A 17 -14.84 0.32 -22.10
C ASP A 17 -16.09 1.01 -21.57
N VAL A 18 -17.02 0.22 -21.03
CA VAL A 18 -18.24 0.68 -20.35
C VAL A 18 -18.35 0.04 -18.98
N ARG A 19 -19.23 0.59 -18.15
CA ARG A 19 -19.52 0.07 -16.83
C ARG A 19 -20.10 -1.36 -16.93
N PRO A 20 -19.53 -2.35 -16.23
CA PRO A 20 -20.02 -3.73 -16.30
C PRO A 20 -21.40 -3.93 -15.65
N ASP A 21 -21.82 -3.04 -14.75
CA ASP A 21 -23.10 -3.14 -14.03
C ASP A 21 -24.27 -2.51 -14.80
N THR A 22 -24.04 -1.41 -15.52
CA THR A 22 -25.11 -0.70 -16.24
C THR A 22 -24.93 -0.63 -17.76
N GLY A 23 -23.72 -0.85 -18.28
CA GLY A 23 -23.38 -0.61 -19.69
C GLY A 23 -23.14 0.86 -20.04
N ASP A 24 -23.20 1.78 -19.06
CA ASP A 24 -22.98 3.21 -19.30
C ASP A 24 -21.50 3.54 -19.52
N GLU A 25 -21.21 4.62 -20.24
CA GLU A 25 -19.87 5.17 -20.30
C GLU A 25 -19.38 5.64 -18.92
N TRP A 26 -18.14 5.31 -18.58
CA TRP A 26 -17.48 5.82 -17.38
C TRP A 26 -17.32 7.34 -17.41
N LEU A 27 -17.43 7.99 -16.25
CA LEU A 27 -17.09 9.41 -16.15
C LEU A 27 -15.58 9.59 -16.41
N PRO A 28 -15.16 10.67 -17.10
CA PRO A 28 -13.73 10.93 -17.36
C PRO A 28 -12.86 10.94 -16.10
N VAL A 29 -13.41 11.44 -14.98
CA VAL A 29 -12.72 11.46 -13.68
C VAL A 29 -12.46 10.07 -13.11
N THR A 30 -13.35 9.10 -13.37
CA THR A 30 -13.20 7.72 -12.92
C THR A 30 -12.16 7.01 -13.75
N ARG A 31 -12.20 7.16 -15.09
CA ARG A 31 -11.17 6.62 -16.00
C ARG A 31 -9.79 7.09 -15.60
N ARG A 32 -9.64 8.41 -15.39
CA ARG A 32 -8.38 9.02 -14.94
C ARG A 32 -7.91 8.42 -13.62
N TRP A 33 -8.79 8.31 -12.63
CA TRP A 33 -8.41 7.75 -11.33
C TRP A 33 -7.91 6.31 -11.43
N TYR A 34 -8.59 5.46 -12.22
CA TYR A 34 -8.19 4.08 -12.40
C TYR A 34 -6.82 3.97 -13.07
N GLU A 35 -6.59 4.76 -14.12
CA GLU A 35 -5.31 4.79 -14.83
C GLU A 35 -4.17 5.37 -13.98
N ASP A 36 -4.43 6.44 -13.22
CA ASP A 36 -3.48 6.99 -12.24
C ASP A 36 -3.10 5.93 -11.20
N LEU A 37 -4.05 5.10 -10.77
CA LEU A 37 -3.77 3.98 -9.85
C LEU A 37 -2.90 2.92 -10.52
N ARG A 38 -3.22 2.46 -11.74
CA ARG A 38 -2.43 1.45 -12.49
C ARG A 38 -0.98 1.86 -12.73
N ARG A 39 -0.73 3.15 -12.91
CA ARG A 39 0.60 3.74 -13.09
C ARG A 39 1.28 4.11 -11.79
N SER A 40 0.58 3.99 -10.66
CA SER A 40 1.17 4.30 -9.37
C SER A 40 2.01 3.12 -8.85
N PRO A 41 2.93 3.38 -7.93
CA PRO A 41 3.62 2.30 -7.22
C PRO A 41 2.69 1.39 -6.41
N LEU A 42 1.45 1.83 -6.13
CA LEU A 42 0.46 1.03 -5.42
C LEU A 42 0.02 -0.19 -6.26
N ALA A 43 0.00 -0.05 -7.58
CA ALA A 43 -0.43 -1.11 -8.47
C ALA A 43 0.46 -2.36 -8.38
N GLN A 44 1.75 -2.18 -8.08
CA GLN A 44 2.69 -3.29 -7.87
C GLN A 44 2.34 -4.15 -6.63
N ARG A 45 1.48 -3.65 -5.73
CA ARG A 45 0.99 -4.40 -4.57
C ARG A 45 -0.31 -5.15 -4.83
N MET A 46 -1.03 -4.84 -5.91
CA MET A 46 -2.24 -5.56 -6.33
C MET A 46 -1.77 -6.83 -7.08
N GLY A 47 -1.33 -7.81 -6.30
CA GLY A 47 -0.55 -8.96 -6.76
C GLY A 47 -1.40 -10.09 -7.33
N VAL A 48 -2.72 -10.06 -7.14
CA VAL A 48 -3.64 -11.10 -7.61
C VAL A 48 -4.95 -10.54 -8.19
N GLY A 49 -5.66 -11.35 -8.96
CA GLY A 49 -6.93 -10.97 -9.60
C GLY A 49 -7.96 -10.32 -8.65
N PRO A 50 -8.22 -10.90 -7.46
CA PRO A 50 -9.16 -10.32 -6.50
C PRO A 50 -8.81 -8.90 -6.02
N ASP A 51 -7.53 -8.52 -6.02
CA ASP A 51 -7.12 -7.16 -5.68
C ASP A 51 -7.62 -6.18 -6.75
N TRP A 52 -7.57 -6.58 -8.02
CA TRP A 52 -8.04 -5.80 -9.15
C TRP A 52 -9.56 -5.77 -9.26
N ASP A 53 -10.25 -6.86 -8.88
CA ASP A 53 -11.70 -6.86 -8.72
C ASP A 53 -12.13 -5.83 -7.67
N PHE A 54 -11.41 -5.77 -6.54
CA PHE A 54 -11.65 -4.76 -5.50
C PHE A 54 -11.41 -3.32 -6.01
N VAL A 55 -10.38 -3.11 -6.84
CA VAL A 55 -10.14 -1.80 -7.48
C VAL A 55 -11.28 -1.44 -8.44
N LEU A 56 -11.78 -2.39 -9.23
CA LEU A 56 -12.90 -2.17 -10.16
C LEU A 56 -14.19 -1.81 -9.40
N ASP A 57 -14.51 -2.53 -8.33
CA ASP A 57 -15.66 -2.21 -7.48
C ASP A 57 -15.53 -0.82 -6.85
N THR A 58 -14.29 -0.44 -6.49
CA THR A 58 -14.01 0.91 -5.99
C THR A 58 -14.19 1.96 -7.08
N ALA A 59 -13.86 1.66 -8.34
CA ALA A 59 -14.11 2.53 -9.48
C ALA A 59 -15.62 2.78 -9.68
N LEU A 60 -16.44 1.73 -9.60
CA LEU A 60 -17.91 1.81 -9.67
C LEU A 60 -18.46 2.73 -8.59
N LEU A 61 -18.05 2.54 -7.33
CA LEU A 61 -18.47 3.41 -6.22
C LEU A 61 -18.06 4.87 -6.41
N LYS A 62 -16.85 5.12 -6.92
CA LYS A 62 -16.37 6.48 -7.21
C LYS A 62 -17.18 7.12 -8.33
N ASP A 63 -17.52 6.37 -9.37
CA ASP A 63 -18.35 6.82 -10.48
C ASP A 63 -19.76 7.18 -9.98
N ASP A 64 -20.39 6.30 -9.19
CA ASP A 64 -21.69 6.54 -8.55
C ASP A 64 -21.66 7.74 -7.62
N PHE A 65 -20.60 7.90 -6.84
CA PHE A 65 -20.42 9.06 -5.98
C PHE A 65 -20.34 10.35 -6.80
N LYS A 66 -19.81 10.33 -8.02
CA LYS A 66 -19.75 11.52 -8.88
C LYS A 66 -21.07 11.78 -9.59
N ARG A 67 -21.85 10.75 -9.93
CA ARG A 67 -23.19 10.89 -10.54
C ARG A 67 -24.26 11.30 -9.54
N SER A 68 -24.26 10.70 -8.35
CA SER A 68 -25.37 10.82 -7.42
C SER A 68 -25.30 12.09 -6.57
N ARG A 69 -26.47 12.72 -6.38
CA ARG A 69 -26.67 13.78 -5.36
C ARG A 69 -27.16 13.21 -4.02
N LYS A 70 -27.77 12.02 -4.01
CA LYS A 70 -28.31 11.37 -2.80
C LYS A 70 -27.33 10.32 -2.28
N GLY A 71 -27.30 10.07 -0.97
CA GLY A 71 -26.46 9.03 -0.37
C GLY A 71 -24.94 9.27 -0.44
N ARG A 72 -24.50 10.47 -0.85
CA ARG A 72 -23.07 10.82 -1.02
C ARG A 72 -22.24 10.60 0.25
N ALA A 73 -22.81 10.81 1.43
CA ALA A 73 -22.11 10.61 2.69
C ALA A 73 -21.73 9.13 2.92
N ILE A 74 -22.66 8.21 2.61
CA ILE A 74 -22.45 6.75 2.74
C ILE A 74 -21.42 6.29 1.72
N LEU A 75 -21.59 6.68 0.44
CA LEU A 75 -20.61 6.38 -0.61
C LEU A 75 -19.22 6.94 -0.27
N ALA A 76 -19.14 8.16 0.24
CA ALA A 76 -17.86 8.74 0.64
C ALA A 76 -17.22 7.99 1.82
N ALA A 77 -18.00 7.48 2.76
CA ALA A 77 -17.48 6.68 3.87
C ALA A 77 -16.85 5.37 3.36
N GLU A 78 -17.57 4.65 2.52
CA GLU A 78 -17.09 3.40 1.90
C GLU A 78 -15.86 3.65 1.03
N ILE A 79 -15.88 4.67 0.15
CA ILE A 79 -14.73 5.03 -0.69
C ILE A 79 -13.50 5.32 0.17
N ARG A 80 -13.63 6.07 1.27
CA ARG A 80 -12.51 6.35 2.18
C ARG A 80 -11.94 5.07 2.80
N GLN A 81 -12.81 4.15 3.22
CA GLN A 81 -12.38 2.87 3.78
C GLN A 81 -11.63 2.05 2.75
N ARG A 82 -12.13 1.95 1.52
CA ARG A 82 -11.47 1.23 0.43
C ARG A 82 -10.14 1.86 0.05
N GLU A 83 -10.10 3.18 -0.11
CA GLU A 83 -8.86 3.93 -0.38
C GLU A 83 -7.83 3.80 0.75
N ALA A 84 -8.27 3.59 1.99
CA ALA A 84 -7.38 3.28 3.09
C ALA A 84 -6.79 1.87 2.98
N MET A 85 -7.56 0.88 2.55
CA MET A 85 -7.09 -0.50 2.37
C MET A 85 -6.03 -0.61 1.26
N ILE A 86 -6.16 0.17 0.17
CA ILE A 86 -5.23 0.17 -0.96
C ILE A 86 -4.07 1.16 -0.83
N GLY A 87 -4.05 1.99 0.22
CA GLY A 87 -2.98 2.96 0.45
C GLY A 87 -3.01 4.17 -0.49
N VAL A 88 -4.18 4.57 -1.01
CA VAL A 88 -4.30 5.73 -1.92
C VAL A 88 -3.93 7.03 -1.21
N THR A 89 -4.33 7.20 0.05
CA THR A 89 -4.02 8.43 0.81
C THR A 89 -2.65 8.36 1.49
N PRO A 90 -1.95 9.48 1.71
CA PRO A 90 -0.69 9.50 2.46
C PRO A 90 -0.81 8.89 3.87
N LYS A 91 -1.92 9.19 4.57
CA LYS A 91 -2.22 8.60 5.88
C LYS A 91 -2.32 7.07 5.77
N ALA A 92 -3.04 6.57 4.77
CA ALA A 92 -3.17 5.13 4.55
C ALA A 92 -1.82 4.46 4.26
N ARG A 93 -0.95 5.08 3.46
CA ARG A 93 0.41 4.55 3.22
C ARG A 93 1.24 4.48 4.50
N ASN A 94 1.13 5.49 5.37
CA ASN A 94 1.79 5.49 6.66
C ASN A 94 1.22 4.41 7.59
N ASP A 95 -0.10 4.28 7.67
CA ASP A 95 -0.79 3.28 8.50
C ASP A 95 -0.47 1.84 8.04
N LEU A 96 -0.38 1.62 6.72
CA LEU A 96 0.05 0.37 6.10
C LEU A 96 1.58 0.17 6.14
N LYS A 97 2.33 1.11 6.72
CA LYS A 97 3.79 1.05 6.89
C LYS A 97 4.53 0.82 5.58
N PHE A 98 4.10 1.46 4.50
CA PHE A 98 4.72 1.28 3.19
C PHE A 98 6.20 1.66 3.13
N ASP A 99 6.64 2.54 4.03
CA ASP A 99 8.04 3.00 4.15
C ASP A 99 8.78 2.34 5.32
N ALA A 100 8.18 1.38 6.02
CA ALA A 100 8.86 0.71 7.14
C ALA A 100 9.97 -0.23 6.61
N PRO A 101 11.16 -0.21 7.23
CA PRO A 101 12.24 -1.11 6.85
C PRO A 101 11.78 -2.57 6.97
N GLN A 102 12.06 -3.35 5.93
CA GLN A 102 11.78 -4.78 5.92
C GLN A 102 12.70 -5.49 6.94
N ALA A 103 12.32 -6.66 7.44
CA ALA A 103 13.18 -7.42 8.37
C ALA A 103 14.57 -7.75 7.79
N ASN A 104 14.69 -7.80 6.46
CA ASN A 104 15.98 -7.91 5.77
C ASN A 104 16.79 -6.61 5.75
N ASP A 105 16.15 -5.43 5.78
CA ASP A 105 16.84 -4.13 5.89
C ASP A 105 17.45 -3.95 7.29
N LEU A 106 16.90 -4.63 8.30
CA LEU A 106 17.41 -4.67 9.67
C LEU A 106 18.57 -5.66 9.85
N LYS A 107 18.91 -6.49 8.85
CA LYS A 107 20.01 -7.48 8.92
C LYS A 107 21.40 -6.95 8.59
N ALA A 108 21.57 -5.65 8.35
CA ALA A 108 22.89 -5.06 8.12
C ALA A 108 23.07 -3.75 8.90
N SER A 109 23.11 -3.85 10.22
CA SER A 109 24.07 -3.05 10.97
C SER A 109 24.61 -3.93 12.09
N SER A 110 25.75 -4.56 11.83
CA SER A 110 26.69 -4.88 12.90
C SER A 110 27.05 -3.55 13.55
N TYR A 111 26.29 -3.19 14.57
CA TYR A 111 26.52 -1.99 15.37
C TYR A 111 27.90 -2.15 16.03
N SER A 112 28.94 -1.59 15.40
CA SER A 112 30.28 -1.44 15.98
C SER A 112 30.31 -0.23 16.93
N GLY A 113 29.29 -0.12 17.78
CA GLY A 113 29.18 0.91 18.81
C GLY A 113 29.31 0.25 20.18
N SER A 114 30.42 0.53 20.86
CA SER A 114 30.75 0.21 22.25
C SER A 114 29.54 -0.16 23.13
N SER A 115 29.20 -1.43 23.13
CA SER A 115 28.26 -2.03 24.06
C SER A 115 29.08 -2.67 25.15
N ASN A 116 28.89 -2.27 26.42
CA ASN A 116 29.45 -2.94 27.60
C ASN A 116 28.87 -4.36 27.82
N VAL A 117 28.41 -5.01 26.76
CA VAL A 117 27.92 -6.38 26.79
C VAL A 117 29.11 -7.29 26.55
N ILE A 118 29.74 -7.68 27.66
CA ILE A 118 30.76 -8.71 27.70
C ILE A 118 30.07 -10.04 27.32
N SER A 119 30.71 -10.82 26.44
CA SER A 119 30.20 -12.16 26.09
C SER A 119 30.08 -13.03 27.34
N MET A 120 29.05 -13.88 27.41
CA MET A 120 28.89 -14.83 28.53
C MET A 120 30.13 -15.71 28.75
N GLU A 121 30.92 -15.94 27.71
CA GLU A 121 32.16 -16.71 27.81
C GLU A 121 33.31 -15.90 28.45
N GLU A 122 33.41 -14.60 28.15
CA GLU A 122 34.34 -13.69 28.82
C GLU A 122 33.96 -13.49 30.30
N ALA A 123 32.67 -13.34 30.61
CA ALA A 123 32.20 -13.23 31.99
C ALA A 123 32.52 -14.49 32.83
N ARG A 124 32.50 -15.67 32.20
CA ARG A 124 32.89 -16.94 32.84
C ARG A 124 34.41 -17.03 33.06
N ARG A 125 35.22 -16.55 32.13
CA ARG A 125 36.68 -16.47 32.30
C ARG A 125 37.08 -15.52 33.43
N GLN A 126 36.44 -14.35 33.49
CA GLN A 126 36.73 -13.35 34.52
C GLN A 126 36.41 -13.86 35.93
N ARG A 127 35.30 -14.61 36.11
CA ARG A 127 34.96 -15.24 37.40
C ARG A 127 35.92 -16.35 37.83
N ARG A 128 36.58 -17.03 36.89
CA ARG A 128 37.60 -18.05 37.19
C ARG A 128 38.97 -17.46 37.52
N ALA A 129 39.21 -16.20 37.17
CA ALA A 129 40.47 -15.51 37.46
C ALA A 129 40.48 -14.79 38.82
N VAL A 130 39.33 -14.70 39.49
CA VAL A 130 39.14 -13.97 40.76
C VAL A 130 38.79 -14.92 41.93
N GLY A 131 38.83 -16.23 41.71
CA GLY A 131 38.76 -17.27 42.75
C GLY A 131 40.01 -18.11 42.74
#